data_AF-A0A524MRD9-F1
#
_entry.id   AF-A0A524MRD9-F1
#
_cell.length_a   1.000
_cell.length_b   1.000
_cell.length_c   1.000
_cell.angle_alpha   90.00
_cell.angle_beta   90.00
_cell.angle_gamma   90.00
#
_symmetry.space_group_name_H-M   'P 1'
#
loop_
_entity.id
_entity.type
_entity.pdbx_description
1 polymer ?
#
loop_
_entity_poly.entity_id
_entity_poly.type
_entity_poly.pdbx_seq_one_letter_code
_entity_poly.pdbx_strand_id
1 'polypeptide(L)'
;MKRPNISTKVVLRIAALLAVAFLIGRYTGSKESDEHMAHDGAVAVTSWTCSMHPQIDLPEPGKCPLCGMDLIPRKGSGSDDIGERMMSMSEAAMKLAEVRTAPVERKFVDIEIPMVGRVDYDETRVKTISAWTAGRLDRLFVDYTGIPVKKGDHLVEIYSPELYTAQEELLQAI
;
A
#
# COMPACT_ATOMS: atom_id res chain seq x y z
N MET A 1 -13.98 -34.34 52.98
CA MET A 1 -14.40 -35.54 52.22
C MET A 1 -13.40 -35.81 51.09
N LYS A 2 -13.18 -37.09 50.82
CA LYS A 2 -12.02 -37.77 50.21
C LYS A 2 -11.83 -37.41 48.72
N ARG A 3 -10.63 -37.01 48.29
CA ARG A 3 -10.27 -36.84 46.86
C ARG A 3 -10.20 -38.23 46.21
N PRO A 4 -10.98 -38.56 45.17
CA PRO A 4 -10.78 -39.80 44.45
C PRO A 4 -9.62 -39.64 43.45
N ASN A 5 -8.54 -40.39 43.67
CA ASN A 5 -7.44 -40.52 42.71
C ASN A 5 -7.92 -41.30 41.48
N ILE A 6 -8.39 -40.61 40.45
CA ILE A 6 -8.61 -41.18 39.13
C ILE A 6 -7.25 -41.34 38.46
N SER A 7 -6.83 -42.58 38.27
CA SER A 7 -5.55 -42.94 37.64
C SER A 7 -5.41 -42.25 36.29
N THR A 8 -4.29 -41.55 36.07
CA THR A 8 -3.93 -40.85 34.82
C THR A 8 -4.07 -41.74 33.58
N LYS A 9 -3.98 -43.06 33.74
CA LYS A 9 -4.21 -44.05 32.67
C LYS A 9 -5.66 -44.12 32.17
N VAL A 10 -6.65 -43.78 33.01
CA VAL A 10 -8.08 -43.77 32.65
C VAL A 10 -8.44 -42.52 31.85
N VAL A 11 -7.93 -41.36 32.25
CA VAL A 11 -8.14 -40.10 31.52
C VAL A 11 -7.51 -40.18 30.11
N LEU A 12 -6.34 -40.82 29.99
CA LEU A 12 -5.67 -40.99 28.69
C LEU A 12 -6.46 -41.89 27.72
N ARG A 13 -7.14 -42.92 28.22
CA ARG A 13 -7.97 -43.83 27.39
C ARG A 13 -9.25 -43.16 26.90
N ILE A 14 -9.88 -42.32 27.73
CA ILE A 14 -11.09 -41.57 27.36
C ILE A 14 -10.75 -40.51 26.30
N ALA A 15 -9.63 -39.81 26.46
CA ALA A 15 -9.15 -38.84 25.48
C ALA A 15 -8.84 -39.50 24.11
N ALA A 16 -8.22 -40.69 24.12
CA ALA A 16 -7.94 -41.44 22.90
C ALA A 16 -9.22 -41.89 22.18
N LEU A 17 -10.25 -42.34 22.91
CA LEU A 17 -11.54 -42.74 22.31
C LEU A 17 -12.30 -41.55 21.70
N LEU A 18 -12.27 -40.39 22.34
CA LEU A 18 -12.87 -39.16 21.81
C LEU A 18 -12.16 -38.66 20.55
N ALA A 19 -10.83 -38.76 20.50
CA ALA A 19 -10.07 -38.37 19.32
C ALA A 19 -10.37 -39.28 18.11
N VAL A 20 -10.52 -40.59 18.33
CA VAL A 20 -10.87 -41.55 17.27
C VAL A 20 -12.30 -41.32 16.76
N ALA A 21 -13.26 -41.07 17.64
CA ALA A 21 -14.63 -40.75 17.24
C ALA A 21 -14.72 -39.44 16.42
N PHE A 22 -13.92 -38.43 16.79
CA PHE A 22 -13.87 -37.16 16.05
C PHE A 22 -13.23 -37.30 14.66
N LEU A 23 -12.22 -38.18 14.52
CA LEU A 23 -11.59 -38.49 13.24
C LEU A 23 -12.51 -39.27 12.29
N ILE A 24 -13.30 -40.21 12.81
CA ILE A 24 -14.30 -40.95 12.02
C ILE A 24 -15.42 -40.00 11.57
N GLY A 25 -15.87 -39.09 12.44
CA GLY A 25 -16.90 -38.09 12.12
C GLY A 25 -16.51 -37.11 11.01
N ARG A 26 -15.21 -36.80 10.83
CA ARG A 26 -14.75 -35.99 9.68
C ARG A 26 -14.73 -36.76 8.37
N TYR A 27 -14.58 -38.08 8.40
CA TYR A 27 -14.41 -38.88 7.19
C TYR A 27 -15.73 -39.30 6.53
N THR A 28 -16.86 -39.24 7.26
CA THR A 28 -18.19 -39.64 6.78
C THR A 28 -19.13 -38.46 6.50
N GLY A 29 -18.63 -37.23 6.44
CA GLY A 29 -19.42 -36.04 6.12
C GLY A 29 -19.68 -35.89 4.61
N SER A 30 -20.66 -36.60 4.08
CA SER A 30 -21.16 -36.47 2.70
C SER A 30 -21.92 -35.15 2.51
N LYS A 31 -21.53 -34.38 1.49
CA LYS A 31 -22.19 -33.15 1.02
C LYS A 31 -23.59 -33.45 0.47
N GLU A 32 -24.56 -32.70 0.98
CA GLU A 32 -25.92 -32.56 0.47
C GLU A 32 -25.90 -31.67 -0.79
N SER A 33 -26.54 -32.13 -1.86
CA SER A 33 -26.68 -31.42 -3.14
C SER A 33 -28.13 -30.97 -3.30
N ASP A 34 -28.36 -29.67 -3.17
CA ASP A 34 -29.64 -29.03 -3.50
C ASP A 34 -29.84 -28.98 -5.03
N GLU A 35 -30.88 -29.65 -5.51
CA GLU A 35 -31.40 -29.54 -6.88
C GLU A 35 -32.41 -28.39 -6.96
N HIS A 36 -32.06 -27.30 -7.64
CA HIS A 36 -33.00 -26.24 -7.97
C HIS A 36 -33.81 -26.61 -9.22
N MET A 37 -35.13 -26.77 -9.04
CA MET A 37 -36.09 -26.95 -10.12
C MET A 37 -36.19 -25.71 -11.01
N ALA A 38 -36.05 -25.90 -12.32
CA ALA A 38 -36.28 -24.89 -13.33
C ALA A 38 -37.78 -24.69 -13.56
N HIS A 39 -38.29 -23.48 -13.30
CA HIS A 39 -39.59 -23.04 -13.77
C HIS A 39 -39.48 -22.58 -15.22
N ASP A 40 -40.14 -23.30 -16.13
CA ASP A 40 -40.36 -22.91 -17.52
C ASP A 40 -41.36 -21.75 -17.56
N GLY A 41 -40.83 -20.53 -17.63
CA GLY A 41 -41.60 -19.29 -17.64
C GLY A 41 -42.02 -18.93 -19.05
N ALA A 42 -43.30 -19.13 -19.37
CA ALA A 42 -43.93 -18.54 -20.54
C ALA A 42 -43.71 -17.01 -20.50
N VAL A 43 -42.99 -16.49 -21.49
CA VAL A 43 -42.66 -15.07 -21.63
C VAL A 43 -43.96 -14.29 -21.85
N ALA A 44 -44.46 -13.64 -20.81
CA ALA A 44 -45.58 -12.71 -20.91
C ALA A 44 -45.14 -11.52 -21.79
N VAL A 45 -45.69 -11.47 -23.00
CA VAL A 45 -45.53 -10.32 -23.90
C VAL A 45 -46.38 -9.18 -23.34
N THR A 46 -45.74 -8.16 -22.79
CA THR A 46 -46.44 -7.05 -22.12
C THR A 46 -46.72 -5.88 -23.06
N SER A 47 -46.05 -5.80 -24.22
CA SER A 47 -46.25 -4.69 -25.16
C SER A 47 -45.75 -4.97 -26.59
N TRP A 48 -46.23 -4.21 -27.58
CA TRP A 48 -45.95 -4.37 -29.01
C TRP A 48 -45.31 -3.11 -29.60
N THR A 49 -44.21 -3.26 -30.35
CA THR A 49 -43.41 -2.13 -30.87
C THR A 49 -43.03 -2.29 -32.34
N CYS A 50 -42.75 -1.19 -33.04
CA CYS A 50 -42.36 -1.19 -34.45
C CYS A 50 -40.83 -1.12 -34.60
N SER A 51 -40.22 -1.99 -35.42
CA SER A 51 -38.77 -2.04 -35.62
C SER A 51 -38.13 -0.75 -36.12
N MET A 52 -38.88 0.09 -36.86
CA MET A 52 -38.39 1.39 -37.33
C MET A 52 -38.74 2.55 -36.41
N HIS A 53 -39.76 2.42 -35.56
CA HIS A 53 -40.23 3.48 -34.66
C HIS A 53 -40.39 2.92 -33.24
N PRO A 54 -39.28 2.72 -32.49
CA PRO A 54 -39.30 2.09 -31.18
C PRO A 54 -40.06 2.88 -30.10
N GLN A 55 -40.36 4.15 -30.37
CA GLN A 55 -41.14 5.04 -29.50
C GLN A 55 -42.63 4.69 -29.44
N ILE A 56 -43.12 3.86 -30.36
CA ILE A 56 -44.50 3.37 -30.36
C ILE A 56 -44.56 2.10 -29.53
N ASP A 57 -45.35 2.16 -28.45
CA ASP A 57 -45.59 1.06 -27.53
C ASP A 57 -47.10 0.89 -27.32
N LEU A 58 -47.69 -0.12 -27.96
CA LEU A 58 -49.12 -0.41 -27.87
C LEU A 58 -49.35 -1.72 -27.09
N PRO A 59 -50.44 -1.82 -26.32
CA PRO A 59 -50.78 -3.03 -25.58
C PRO A 59 -51.31 -4.16 -26.49
N GLU A 60 -51.75 -3.84 -27.71
CA GLU A 60 -52.40 -4.79 -28.62
C GLU A 60 -51.61 -4.97 -29.93
N PRO A 61 -51.66 -6.18 -30.55
CA PRO A 61 -51.09 -6.40 -31.87
C PRO A 61 -51.85 -5.60 -32.92
N GLY A 62 -51.12 -4.93 -33.81
CA GLY A 62 -51.73 -4.08 -34.83
C GLY A 62 -50.71 -3.54 -35.82
N LYS A 63 -51.15 -2.59 -36.66
CA LYS A 63 -50.29 -1.87 -37.58
C LYS A 63 -49.79 -0.57 -36.95
N CYS A 64 -48.53 -0.26 -37.20
CA CYS A 64 -47.92 0.98 -36.74
C CYS A 64 -48.63 2.20 -37.36
N PRO A 65 -49.14 3.16 -36.57
CA PRO A 65 -49.86 4.33 -37.07
C PRO A 65 -48.97 5.31 -37.87
N LEU A 66 -47.64 5.21 -37.76
CA LEU A 66 -46.70 6.06 -38.51
C LEU A 66 -46.26 5.48 -39.85
N CYS A 67 -46.05 4.16 -39.93
CA CYS A 67 -45.45 3.53 -41.10
C CYS A 67 -46.25 2.36 -41.68
N GLY A 68 -47.36 1.98 -41.05
CA GLY A 68 -48.28 0.95 -41.55
C GLY A 68 -47.78 -0.50 -41.49
N MET A 69 -46.55 -0.74 -41.01
CA MET A 69 -45.99 -2.08 -40.82
C MET A 69 -46.53 -2.75 -39.55
N ASP A 70 -46.55 -4.08 -39.53
CA ASP A 70 -47.05 -4.87 -38.41
C ASP A 70 -46.14 -4.71 -37.17
N LEU A 71 -46.77 -4.58 -36.00
CA LEU A 71 -46.06 -4.47 -34.73
C LEU A 71 -45.53 -5.85 -34.29
N ILE A 72 -44.36 -5.83 -33.64
CA ILE A 72 -43.64 -7.02 -33.18
C ILE A 72 -43.73 -7.08 -31.65
N PRO A 73 -43.93 -8.27 -31.04
CA PRO A 73 -44.05 -8.38 -29.60
C PRO A 73 -42.72 -8.05 -28.91
N ARG A 74 -42.73 -7.10 -27.99
CA ARG A 74 -41.59 -6.78 -27.14
C ARG A 74 -41.60 -7.76 -25.97
N LYS A 75 -40.54 -8.57 -25.86
CA LYS A 75 -40.26 -9.30 -24.62
C LYS A 75 -40.01 -8.25 -23.56
N GLY A 76 -40.86 -8.19 -22.54
CA GLY A 76 -40.58 -7.36 -21.37
C GLY A 76 -39.19 -7.76 -20.87
N SER A 77 -38.23 -6.84 -20.92
CA SER A 77 -37.05 -6.97 -20.06
C SER A 77 -37.64 -7.03 -18.66
N GLY A 78 -37.54 -8.20 -18.03
CA GLY A 78 -37.83 -8.32 -16.61
C GLY A 78 -37.17 -7.14 -15.94
N SER A 79 -38.00 -6.27 -15.36
CA SER A 79 -37.54 -5.16 -14.54
C SER A 79 -36.96 -5.79 -13.29
N ASP A 80 -35.73 -6.28 -13.40
CA ASP A 80 -34.86 -6.29 -12.24
C ASP A 80 -34.65 -4.82 -11.91
N ASP A 81 -35.22 -4.40 -10.78
CA ASP A 81 -35.06 -3.07 -10.19
C ASP A 81 -33.60 -2.88 -9.77
N ILE A 82 -32.74 -2.69 -10.76
CA ILE A 82 -31.34 -2.34 -10.57
C ILE A 82 -31.30 -0.84 -10.31
N GLY A 83 -31.20 -0.47 -9.04
CA GLY A 83 -31.22 0.93 -8.62
C GLY A 83 -30.26 1.82 -9.42
N GLU A 84 -30.56 3.12 -9.50
CA GLU A 84 -29.96 4.14 -10.39
C GLU A 84 -28.41 4.20 -10.47
N ARG A 85 -27.70 3.49 -9.59
CA ARG A 85 -26.24 3.40 -9.53
C ARG A 85 -25.65 2.09 -10.08
N MET A 86 -26.46 1.20 -10.65
CA MET A 86 -25.99 -0.05 -11.24
C MET A 86 -26.18 -0.05 -12.75
N MET A 87 -25.11 -0.29 -13.49
CA MET A 87 -25.15 -0.51 -14.93
C MET A 87 -25.16 -2.02 -15.18
N SER A 88 -26.20 -2.52 -15.85
CA SER A 88 -26.24 -3.91 -16.32
C SER A 88 -25.80 -3.99 -17.78
N MET A 89 -25.06 -5.03 -18.12
CA MET A 89 -24.60 -5.30 -19.47
C MET A 89 -24.80 -6.78 -19.80
N SER A 90 -25.16 -7.07 -21.05
CA SER A 90 -25.14 -8.44 -21.55
C SER A 90 -23.71 -8.94 -21.77
N GLU A 91 -23.52 -10.26 -21.78
CA GLU A 91 -22.19 -10.86 -21.96
C GLU A 91 -21.53 -10.44 -23.29
N ALA A 92 -22.31 -10.32 -24.36
CA ALA A 92 -21.84 -9.84 -25.65
C ALA A 92 -21.39 -8.36 -25.58
N ALA A 93 -22.13 -7.51 -24.86
CA ALA A 93 -21.75 -6.11 -24.65
C ALA A 93 -20.48 -5.98 -23.80
N MET A 94 -20.31 -6.84 -22.78
CA MET A 94 -19.09 -6.87 -21.96
C MET A 94 -17.85 -7.28 -22.77
N LYS A 95 -18.00 -8.25 -23.69
CA LYS A 95 -16.92 -8.70 -24.58
C LYS A 95 -16.54 -7.64 -25.62
N LEU A 96 -17.52 -6.97 -26.22
CA LEU A 96 -17.28 -5.87 -27.17
C LEU A 96 -16.64 -4.64 -26.49
N ALA A 97 -16.95 -4.41 -25.21
CA ALA A 97 -16.38 -3.32 -24.42
C ALA A 97 -15.02 -3.66 -23.79
N GLU A 98 -14.50 -4.88 -24.00
CA GLU A 98 -13.20 -5.36 -23.49
C GLU A 98 -12.97 -5.12 -21.99
N VAL A 99 -14.02 -5.31 -21.18
CA VAL A 99 -13.94 -5.04 -19.74
C VAL A 99 -12.91 -5.96 -19.07
N ARG A 100 -11.93 -5.37 -18.38
CA ARG A 100 -10.93 -6.08 -17.56
C ARG A 100 -11.11 -5.74 -16.09
N THR A 101 -11.09 -6.76 -15.24
CA THR A 101 -11.17 -6.60 -13.79
C THR A 101 -9.94 -7.19 -13.14
N ALA A 102 -9.56 -6.64 -11.98
CA ALA A 102 -8.56 -7.19 -11.10
C ALA A 102 -9.11 -7.16 -9.66
N PRO A 103 -8.86 -8.20 -8.85
CA PRO A 103 -9.30 -8.21 -7.45
C PRO A 103 -8.58 -7.09 -6.68
N VAL A 104 -9.30 -6.46 -5.75
CA VAL A 104 -8.72 -5.43 -4.88
C VAL A 104 -7.94 -6.11 -3.76
N GLU A 105 -6.64 -5.82 -3.69
CA GLU A 105 -5.75 -6.35 -2.67
C GLU A 105 -5.13 -5.21 -1.86
N ARG A 106 -4.98 -5.42 -0.55
CA ARG A 106 -4.20 -4.50 0.31
C ARG A 106 -2.75 -4.97 0.30
N LYS A 107 -1.85 -4.12 -0.18
CA LYS A 107 -0.40 -4.38 -0.24
C LYS A 107 0.36 -3.15 0.25
N PHE A 108 1.53 -3.39 0.85
CA PHE A 108 2.49 -2.33 1.10
C PHE A 108 3.16 -1.95 -0.23
N VAL A 109 3.29 -0.65 -0.46
CA VAL A 109 3.92 -0.13 -1.68
C VAL A 109 5.32 0.32 -1.32
N ASP A 110 6.31 -0.43 -1.76
CA ASP A 110 7.71 -0.02 -1.70
C ASP A 110 8.00 0.82 -2.94
N ILE A 111 8.43 2.07 -2.74
CA ILE A 111 8.83 2.98 -3.82
C ILE A 111 10.32 3.26 -3.65
N GLU A 112 11.09 2.89 -4.66
CA GLU A 112 12.49 3.32 -4.76
C GLU A 112 12.54 4.74 -5.31
N ILE A 113 13.02 5.68 -4.50
CA ILE A 113 13.21 7.07 -4.90
C ILE A 113 14.71 7.30 -5.10
N PRO A 114 15.21 7.50 -6.33
CA PRO A 114 16.60 7.86 -6.54
C PRO A 114 16.85 9.27 -6.00
N MET A 115 17.82 9.40 -5.10
CA MET A 115 18.18 10.66 -4.45
C MET A 115 19.62 11.04 -4.80
N VAL A 116 19.88 12.34 -4.88
CA VAL A 116 21.25 12.88 -5.03
C VAL A 116 21.71 13.45 -3.70
N GLY A 117 23.00 13.29 -3.40
CA GLY A 117 23.63 13.83 -2.19
C GLY A 117 24.96 14.50 -2.52
N ARG A 118 25.47 15.30 -1.58
CA ARG A 118 26.82 15.89 -1.64
C ARG A 118 27.65 15.36 -0.47
N VAL A 119 28.93 15.11 -0.73
CA VAL A 119 29.91 14.87 0.32
C VAL A 119 30.40 16.23 0.81
N ASP A 120 30.19 16.50 2.08
CA ASP A 120 30.65 17.73 2.74
C ASP A 120 31.57 17.39 3.92
N TYR A 121 32.27 18.40 4.43
CA TYR A 121 33.08 18.27 5.62
C TYR A 121 32.20 17.99 6.83
N ASP A 122 32.74 17.17 7.73
CA ASP A 122 32.13 16.95 9.03
C ASP A 122 32.44 18.13 9.94
N GLU A 123 31.45 19.02 10.11
CA GLU A 123 31.56 20.22 10.94
C GLU A 123 32.03 19.94 12.37
N THR A 124 31.76 18.73 12.91
CA THR A 124 32.21 18.35 14.26
C THR A 124 33.73 18.16 14.36
N ARG A 125 34.36 17.81 13.24
CA ARG A 125 35.82 17.61 13.10
C ARG A 125 36.55 18.86 12.63
N VAL A 126 35.85 19.90 12.19
CA VAL A 126 36.46 21.18 11.84
C VAL A 126 36.85 21.91 13.13
N LYS A 127 38.10 22.39 13.19
CA LYS A 127 38.65 23.15 14.32
C LYS A 127 39.26 24.45 13.82
N THR A 128 38.95 25.53 14.51
CA THR A 128 39.56 26.85 14.29
C THR A 128 40.59 27.09 15.38
N ILE A 129 41.83 27.34 14.99
CA ILE A 129 42.93 27.65 15.92
C ILE A 129 43.15 29.16 15.87
N SER A 130 42.95 29.84 16.99
CA SER A 130 43.19 31.27 17.14
C SER A 130 44.46 31.52 17.95
N ALA A 131 45.15 32.62 17.67
CA ALA A 131 46.23 33.11 18.51
C ALA A 131 45.65 33.69 19.81
N TRP A 132 46.27 33.39 20.95
CA TRP A 132 45.86 33.93 22.26
C TRP A 132 46.44 35.30 22.57
N THR A 133 47.42 35.75 21.79
CA THR A 133 48.08 37.05 21.92
C THR A 133 48.16 37.72 20.56
N ALA A 134 48.18 39.05 20.55
CA ALA A 134 48.51 39.81 19.37
C ALA A 134 50.02 39.73 19.09
N GLY A 135 50.40 39.75 17.81
CA GLY A 135 51.80 39.68 17.44
C GLY A 135 52.02 39.80 15.93
N ARG A 136 53.29 39.92 15.56
CA ARG A 136 53.73 39.89 14.16
C ARG A 136 53.99 38.45 13.76
N LEU A 137 53.55 38.05 12.57
CA LEU A 137 53.88 36.74 12.01
C LEU A 137 55.34 36.75 11.52
N ASP A 138 56.16 35.84 12.02
CA ASP A 138 57.56 35.68 11.57
C ASP A 138 57.67 34.64 10.47
N ARG A 139 56.95 33.52 10.59
CA ARG A 139 56.92 32.46 9.59
C ARG A 139 55.54 31.82 9.52
N LEU A 140 55.08 31.57 8.30
CA LEU A 140 53.84 30.84 8.03
C LEU A 140 54.20 29.52 7.33
N PHE A 141 53.89 28.40 7.99
CA PHE A 141 54.17 27.06 7.44
C PHE A 141 53.02 26.56 6.56
N VAL A 142 51.81 27.06 6.80
CA VAL A 142 50.59 26.74 6.06
C VAL A 142 50.06 28.02 5.44
N ASP A 143 50.43 28.26 4.19
CA ASP A 143 50.19 29.51 3.45
C ASP A 143 49.00 29.46 2.48
N TYR A 144 48.46 28.27 2.19
CA TYR A 144 47.25 28.10 1.36
C TYR A 144 46.29 27.03 1.88
N THR A 145 45.05 27.08 1.39
CA THR A 145 43.98 26.14 1.75
C THR A 145 44.15 24.80 1.03
N GLY A 146 44.01 23.70 1.78
CA GLY A 146 44.13 22.33 1.24
C GLY A 146 45.48 21.66 1.50
N ILE A 147 46.42 22.32 2.17
CA ILE A 147 47.64 21.67 2.67
C ILE A 147 47.26 20.60 3.70
N PRO A 148 47.67 19.33 3.51
CA PRO A 148 47.45 18.30 4.50
C PRO A 148 48.37 18.54 5.71
N VAL A 149 47.78 18.61 6.91
CA VAL A 149 48.51 18.78 8.18
C VAL A 149 48.17 17.66 9.15
N LYS A 150 49.11 17.30 10.00
CA LYS A 150 48.94 16.34 11.09
C LYS A 150 48.86 17.05 12.43
N LYS A 151 48.30 16.36 13.42
CA LYS A 151 48.27 16.86 14.79
C LYS A 151 49.70 17.06 15.30
N GLY A 152 50.02 18.29 15.66
CA GLY A 152 51.35 18.67 16.17
C GLY A 152 52.22 19.42 15.17
N ASP A 153 51.81 19.52 13.90
CA ASP A 153 52.56 20.29 12.91
C ASP A 153 52.51 21.80 13.23
N HIS A 154 53.62 22.48 12.99
CA HIS A 154 53.69 23.95 13.13
C HIS A 154 52.85 24.59 12.03
N LEU A 155 51.90 25.45 12.42
CA LEU A 155 51.07 26.20 11.48
C LEU A 155 51.66 27.59 11.21
N VAL A 156 52.06 28.28 12.29
CA VAL A 156 52.53 29.66 12.26
C VAL A 156 53.48 29.92 13.43
N GLU A 157 54.44 30.82 13.22
CA GLU A 157 55.34 31.37 14.22
C GLU A 157 55.00 32.85 14.42
N ILE A 158 54.68 33.22 15.67
CA ILE A 158 54.19 34.56 16.04
C ILE A 158 55.11 35.16 17.09
N TYR A 159 55.62 36.35 16.79
CA TYR A 159 56.34 37.19 17.75
C TYR A 159 55.36 38.17 18.42
N SER A 160 55.18 38.04 19.73
CA SER A 160 54.37 38.96 20.54
C SER A 160 55.27 39.89 21.38
N PRO A 161 55.30 41.20 21.07
CA PRO A 161 56.04 42.17 21.87
C PRO A 161 55.54 42.24 23.32
N GLU A 162 54.22 42.10 23.52
CA GLU A 162 53.58 42.18 24.83
C GLU A 162 54.05 41.04 25.74
N LEU A 163 54.07 39.80 25.24
CA LEU A 163 54.58 38.65 26.00
C LEU A 163 56.08 38.76 26.28
N TYR A 164 56.86 39.29 25.33
CA TYR A 164 58.29 39.48 25.52
C TYR A 164 58.58 40.49 26.64
N THR A 165 57.92 41.65 26.63
CA THR A 165 58.04 42.65 27.69
C THR A 165 57.58 42.10 29.04
N ALA A 166 56.43 41.43 29.08
CA ALA A 166 55.92 40.83 30.31
C ALA A 166 56.89 39.78 30.90
N GLN A 167 57.58 39.02 30.05
CA GLN A 167 58.62 38.08 30.47
C GLN A 167 59.84 38.81 31.05
N GLU A 168 60.34 39.87 30.40
CA GLU A 168 61.46 40.65 30.91
C GLU A 168 61.14 41.30 32.26
N GLU A 169 59.94 41.86 32.43
CA GLU A 169 59.50 42.42 33.71
C GLU A 169 59.46 41.36 34.82
N LEU A 170 58.96 40.16 34.53
CA LEU A 170 58.95 39.06 35.50
C LEU A 170 60.37 38.64 35.91
N LEU A 171 61.28 38.53 34.94
CA LEU A 171 62.67 38.15 35.20
C LEU A 171 63.41 39.20 36.04
N GLN A 172 63.02 40.48 35.96
CA GLN A 172 63.58 41.55 36.80
C GLN A 172 62.99 41.59 38.21
N ALA A 173 61.77 41.08 38.39
CA ALA A 173 61.08 41.08 39.68
C ALA A 173 61.49 39.91 40.60
N ILE A 174 62.14 38.88 40.06
CA ILE A 174 62.66 37.71 40.78
C ILE A 174 64.12 37.95 41.17
#